data_AF-A0A960DXZ9-F1
#
_entry.id   AF-A0A960DXZ9-F1
#
_cell.length_a   1.000
_cell.length_b   1.000
_cell.length_c   1.000
_cell.angle_alpha   90.00
_cell.angle_beta   90.00
_cell.angle_gamma   90.00
#
_symmetry.space_group_name_H-M   'P 1'
#
loop_
_entity.id
_entity.type
_entity.pdbx_description
1 polymer ?
#
loop_
_entity_poly.entity_id
_entity_poly.type
_entity_poly.pdbx_seq_one_letter_code
_entity_poly.pdbx_strand_id
1 'polypeptide(L)'
;MATSLVADRPTDTAEALAFDQPWVEVDAHRRSRLRWFNLAMGLVHLAFAGAMVGLGNDFSLQVSTLSLGGPPGTPIADGTLSEAFTVRLAWATAAFSGLSALFHLLIASPVGFGAYVRELERGRNRFRW
;
A
#
# COMPACT_ATOMS: atom_id res chain seq x y z
N MET A 1 16.79 -2.07 -44.02
CA MET A 1 18.12 -2.29 -43.42
C MET A 1 18.01 -1.95 -41.96
N ALA A 2 18.00 -2.97 -41.09
CA ALA A 2 17.87 -2.82 -39.65
C ALA A 2 19.28 -2.69 -39.04
N THR A 3 19.60 -1.53 -38.48
CA THR A 3 20.82 -1.35 -37.68
C THR A 3 20.47 -1.67 -36.23
N SER A 4 20.92 -2.84 -35.78
CA SER A 4 20.90 -3.26 -34.38
C SER A 4 21.82 -2.33 -33.58
N LEU A 5 21.24 -1.46 -32.75
CA LEU A 5 21.98 -0.78 -31.69
C LEU A 5 22.02 -1.75 -30.50
N VAL A 6 23.07 -2.56 -30.45
CA VAL A 6 23.49 -3.22 -29.21
C VAL A 6 23.85 -2.11 -28.25
N ALA A 7 22.97 -1.82 -27.30
CA ALA A 7 23.29 -0.94 -26.19
C ALA A 7 24.52 -1.51 -25.48
N ASP A 8 25.58 -0.72 -25.44
CA ASP A 8 26.84 -1.08 -24.78
C ASP A 8 26.54 -1.43 -23.30
N ARG A 9 27.17 -2.50 -22.81
CA ARG A 9 26.90 -2.98 -21.44
C ARG A 9 27.60 -1.99 -20.49
N PRO A 10 26.90 -1.30 -19.57
CA PRO A 10 27.52 -0.28 -18.73
C PRO A 10 28.67 -0.89 -17.92
N THR A 11 29.87 -0.33 -18.10
CA THR A 11 31.12 -0.82 -17.48
C THR A 11 31.43 -0.11 -16.17
N ASP A 12 30.74 0.98 -15.87
CA ASP A 12 30.88 1.70 -14.60
C ASP A 12 29.84 1.20 -13.59
N THR A 13 30.32 0.72 -12.43
CA THR A 13 29.47 0.24 -11.35
C THR A 13 28.58 1.36 -10.80
N ALA A 14 28.98 2.63 -10.95
CA ALA A 14 28.18 3.78 -10.58
C ALA A 14 26.97 3.99 -11.51
N GLU A 15 27.11 3.70 -12.81
CA GLU A 15 26.03 3.81 -13.79
C GLU A 15 25.00 2.67 -13.61
N ALA A 16 25.48 1.46 -13.29
CA ALA A 16 24.63 0.32 -12.94
C ALA A 16 23.79 0.54 -11.66
N LEU A 17 24.21 1.45 -10.78
CA LEU A 17 23.53 1.80 -9.52
C LEU A 17 22.73 3.11 -9.62
N ALA A 18 22.57 3.70 -10.81
CA ALA A 18 21.86 4.95 -11.03
C ALA A 18 20.32 4.83 -10.91
N PHE A 19 19.84 4.20 -9.83
CA PHE A 19 18.41 3.95 -9.57
C PHE A 19 17.59 5.22 -9.28
N ASP A 20 18.23 6.38 -9.10
CA ASP A 20 17.52 7.63 -8.79
C ASP A 20 17.33 8.56 -9.99
N GLN A 21 17.74 8.12 -11.18
CA GLN A 21 17.49 8.87 -12.41
C GLN A 21 16.05 8.69 -12.89
N PRO A 22 15.42 9.73 -13.47
CA PRO A 22 14.14 9.59 -14.13
C PRO A 22 14.32 8.75 -15.40
N TRP A 23 13.57 7.66 -15.51
CA TRP A 23 13.59 6.75 -16.66
C TRP A 23 12.22 6.64 -17.36
N VAL A 24 11.17 7.22 -16.77
CA VAL A 24 9.84 7.36 -17.37
C VAL A 24 9.46 8.83 -17.44
N GLU A 25 9.06 9.30 -18.62
CA GLU A 25 8.40 10.60 -18.73
C GLU A 25 6.91 10.47 -18.37
N VAL A 26 6.45 11.31 -17.45
CA VAL A 26 5.03 11.42 -17.09
C VAL A 26 4.52 12.75 -17.65
N ASP A 27 3.99 12.71 -18.88
CA ASP A 27 3.48 13.89 -19.58
C ASP A 27 2.29 14.57 -18.83
N ALA A 28 1.97 15.80 -19.21
CA ALA A 28 0.94 16.60 -18.55
C ALA A 28 -0.46 15.96 -18.60
N HIS A 29 -0.81 15.27 -19.69
CA HIS A 29 -2.09 14.58 -19.83
C HIS A 29 -2.17 13.40 -18.86
N ARG A 30 -1.11 12.58 -18.79
CA ARG A 30 -0.98 11.46 -17.86
C ARG A 30 -1.01 11.94 -16.41
N ARG A 31 -0.30 13.02 -16.07
CA ARG A 31 -0.35 13.62 -14.72
C ARG A 31 -1.80 14.01 -14.35
N SER A 32 -2.50 14.71 -15.22
CA SER A 32 -3.90 15.11 -14.96
C SER A 32 -4.81 13.91 -14.71
N ARG A 33 -4.71 12.87 -15.55
CA ARG A 33 -5.49 11.64 -15.40
C ARG A 33 -5.16 10.89 -14.11
N LEU A 34 -3.89 10.79 -13.74
CA LEU A 34 -3.47 10.14 -12.50
C LEU A 34 -3.98 10.88 -11.26
N ARG A 35 -3.99 12.22 -11.31
CA ARG A 35 -4.52 13.03 -10.20
C ARG A 35 -6.02 12.81 -10.03
N TRP A 36 -6.78 12.87 -11.12
CA TRP A 36 -8.22 12.61 -11.09
C TRP A 36 -8.56 11.18 -10.69
N PHE A 37 -7.79 10.20 -11.16
CA PHE A 37 -7.97 8.81 -10.77
C PHE A 37 -7.75 8.60 -9.27
N ASN A 38 -6.68 9.16 -8.71
CA ASN A 38 -6.43 9.09 -7.27
C ASN A 38 -7.51 9.81 -6.46
N LEU A 39 -8.00 10.96 -6.91
CA LEU A 39 -9.10 11.64 -6.24
C LEU A 39 -10.38 10.78 -6.24
N ALA A 40 -10.76 10.22 -7.39
CA ALA A 40 -11.93 9.36 -7.50
C ALA A 40 -11.82 8.12 -6.60
N MET A 41 -10.67 7.43 -6.63
CA MET A 41 -10.44 6.27 -5.76
C MET A 41 -10.44 6.64 -4.28
N GLY A 42 -9.87 7.79 -3.92
CA GLY A 42 -9.92 8.30 -2.54
C GLY A 42 -11.34 8.52 -2.05
N LEU A 43 -12.21 9.11 -2.88
CA LEU A 43 -13.63 9.31 -2.55
C LEU A 43 -14.41 8.00 -2.45
N VAL A 44 -14.16 7.04 -3.35
CA VAL A 44 -14.78 5.70 -3.29
C VAL A 44 -14.41 4.98 -1.98
N HIS A 45 -13.12 4.98 -1.63
CA HIS A 45 -12.65 4.39 -0.39
C HIS A 45 -13.20 5.08 0.86
N LEU A 46 -13.31 6.42 0.83
CA LEU A 46 -13.88 7.19 1.92
C LEU A 46 -15.36 6.90 2.11
N ALA A 47 -16.13 6.81 1.02
CA ALA A 47 -17.54 6.45 1.06
C ALA A 47 -17.73 5.04 1.63
N PHE A 48 -16.90 4.07 1.21
CA PHE A 48 -16.95 2.71 1.76
C PHE A 48 -16.60 2.66 3.24
N ALA A 49 -15.55 3.39 3.67
CA ALA A 49 -15.19 3.50 5.08
C ALA A 49 -16.35 4.11 5.91
N GLY A 50 -16.97 5.18 5.41
CA GLY A 50 -18.14 5.80 6.02
C GLY A 50 -19.34 4.86 6.11
N ALA A 51 -19.60 4.07 5.07
CA ALA A 51 -20.65 3.06 5.07
C ALA A 51 -20.39 1.97 6.13
N MET A 52 -19.15 1.48 6.27
CA MET A 52 -18.80 0.50 7.31
C MET A 52 -18.97 1.05 8.73
N VAL A 53 -18.68 2.35 8.95
CA VAL A 53 -18.91 3.00 10.24
C VAL A 53 -20.39 3.22 10.51
N GLY A 54 -21.17 3.66 9.52
CA GLY A 54 -22.59 4.01 9.69
C GLY A 54 -23.56 2.83 9.64
N LEU A 55 -23.22 1.76 8.92
CA LEU A 55 -24.09 0.61 8.66
C LEU A 55 -23.56 -0.71 9.22
N GLY A 56 -22.31 -0.73 9.70
CA GLY A 56 -21.69 -1.92 10.28
C GLY A 56 -22.33 -2.33 11.60
N ASN A 57 -22.46 -3.64 11.82
CA ASN A 57 -22.91 -4.19 13.09
C ASN A 57 -21.73 -4.46 14.05
N ASP A 58 -22.02 -5.07 15.19
CA ASP A 58 -21.07 -5.40 16.25
C ASP A 58 -20.37 -6.76 16.07
N PHE A 59 -20.47 -7.38 14.88
CA PHE A 59 -19.79 -8.63 14.59
C PHE A 59 -18.28 -8.51 14.84
N SER A 60 -17.75 -9.46 15.60
CA SER A 60 -16.36 -9.48 16.00
C SER A 60 -15.75 -10.87 15.88
N LEU A 61 -14.45 -10.90 15.59
CA LEU A 61 -13.63 -12.10 15.52
C LEU A 61 -12.69 -12.16 16.72
N GLN A 62 -12.62 -13.32 17.35
CA GLN A 62 -11.72 -13.59 18.47
C GLN A 62 -10.30 -13.84 17.94
N VAL A 63 -9.32 -13.19 18.54
CA VAL A 63 -7.89 -13.48 18.37
C VAL A 63 -7.43 -14.23 19.61
N SER A 64 -6.76 -15.37 19.41
CA SER A 64 -6.36 -16.26 20.50
C SER A 64 -4.83 -16.43 20.53
N THR A 65 -4.31 -16.69 21.73
CA THR A 65 -2.94 -17.15 21.95
C THR A 65 -2.93 -18.62 22.32
N LEU A 66 -1.84 -19.31 21.98
CA LEU A 66 -1.56 -20.67 22.43
C LEU A 66 -0.31 -20.64 23.31
N SER A 67 -0.45 -21.00 24.58
CA SER A 67 0.66 -21.07 25.54
C SER A 67 0.95 -22.51 25.90
N LEU A 68 2.20 -22.97 25.69
CA LEU A 68 2.61 -24.35 26.00
C LEU A 68 2.99 -24.57 27.46
N GLY A 69 3.30 -23.52 28.22
CA GLY A 69 3.58 -23.61 29.66
C GLY A 69 4.79 -24.45 30.09
N GLY A 70 5.54 -25.04 29.15
CA GLY A 70 6.67 -25.93 29.40
C GLY A 70 7.94 -25.57 28.58
N PRO A 71 9.02 -26.35 28.71
CA PRO A 71 10.26 -26.13 27.96
C PRO A 71 10.08 -26.31 26.44
N PRO A 72 11.04 -25.83 25.62
CA PRO A 72 11.02 -26.08 24.18
C PRO A 72 10.89 -27.59 23.87
N GLY A 73 9.98 -27.94 22.98
CA GLY A 73 9.62 -29.33 22.65
C GLY A 73 8.39 -29.87 23.37
N THR A 74 7.74 -29.08 24.24
CA THR A 74 6.42 -29.42 24.82
C THR A 74 5.39 -29.68 23.71
N PRO A 75 4.61 -30.78 23.74
CA PRO A 75 3.60 -31.07 22.74
C PRO A 75 2.54 -29.97 22.64
N ILE A 76 2.11 -29.64 21.40
CA ILE A 76 1.06 -28.64 21.14
C ILE A 76 -0.27 -28.99 21.81
N ALA A 77 -0.57 -30.29 21.93
CA ALA A 77 -1.77 -30.81 22.58
C ALA A 77 -1.86 -30.46 24.07
N ASP A 78 -0.72 -30.17 24.71
CA ASP A 78 -0.64 -29.80 26.12
C ASP A 78 -0.75 -28.27 26.30
N GLY A 79 -0.84 -27.52 25.20
CA GLY A 79 -0.98 -26.07 25.22
C GLY A 79 -2.39 -25.61 25.59
N THR A 80 -2.47 -24.46 26.25
CA THR A 80 -3.73 -23.78 26.57
C THR A 80 -4.02 -22.71 25.53
N LEU A 81 -5.19 -22.79 24.89
CA LEU A 81 -5.71 -21.72 24.05
C LEU A 81 -6.42 -20.68 24.93
N SER A 82 -6.07 -19.41 24.77
CA SER A 82 -6.69 -18.32 25.54
C SER A 82 -7.05 -17.18 24.61
N GLU A 83 -8.22 -16.58 24.83
CA GLU A 83 -8.60 -15.35 24.16
C GLU A 83 -7.61 -14.24 24.49
N ALA A 84 -7.11 -13.56 23.46
CA ALA A 84 -6.28 -12.37 23.59
C ALA A 84 -7.14 -11.11 23.57
N PHE A 85 -7.92 -10.94 22.50
CA PHE A 85 -8.82 -9.81 22.28
C PHE A 85 -9.78 -10.11 21.11
N THR A 86 -10.75 -9.22 20.90
CA THR A 86 -11.66 -9.27 19.76
C THR A 86 -11.43 -8.12 18.80
N VAL A 87 -11.64 -8.37 17.51
CA VAL A 87 -11.58 -7.36 16.45
C VAL A 87 -12.97 -7.21 15.84
N ARG A 88 -13.55 -6.01 15.95
CA ARG A 88 -14.81 -5.68 15.27
C ARG A 88 -14.56 -5.51 13.78
N LEU A 89 -15.19 -6.36 12.95
CA LEU A 89 -14.86 -6.44 11.53
C LEU A 89 -15.23 -5.15 10.78
N ALA A 90 -16.31 -4.49 11.18
CA ALA A 90 -16.71 -3.20 10.62
C ALA A 90 -15.62 -2.13 10.78
N TRP A 91 -15.06 -2.00 11.99
CA TRP A 91 -13.99 -1.05 12.29
C TRP A 91 -12.68 -1.41 11.60
N ALA A 92 -12.31 -2.69 11.55
CA ALA A 92 -11.11 -3.13 10.83
C ALA A 92 -11.19 -2.81 9.33
N THR A 93 -12.32 -3.12 8.70
CA THR A 93 -12.57 -2.81 7.29
C THR A 93 -12.60 -1.30 7.03
N ALA A 94 -13.25 -0.53 7.91
CA ALA A 94 -13.29 0.92 7.82
C ALA A 94 -11.89 1.55 7.94
N ALA A 95 -11.06 1.06 8.87
CA ALA A 95 -9.70 1.54 9.06
C ALA A 95 -8.82 1.28 7.82
N PHE A 96 -8.89 0.08 7.24
CA PHE A 96 -8.15 -0.25 6.02
C PHE A 96 -8.59 0.62 4.84
N SER A 97 -9.90 0.74 4.60
CA SER A 97 -10.41 1.58 3.52
C SER A 97 -10.12 3.06 3.76
N GLY A 98 -10.20 3.53 5.01
CA GLY A 98 -9.86 4.90 5.40
C GLY A 98 -8.38 5.21 5.19
N LEU A 99 -7.48 4.26 5.48
CA LEU A 99 -6.05 4.40 5.18
C LEU A 99 -5.80 4.51 3.66
N SER A 100 -6.48 3.68 2.86
CA SER A 100 -6.42 3.79 1.40
C SER A 100 -6.93 5.15 0.91
N ALA A 101 -8.07 5.62 1.45
CA ALA A 101 -8.62 6.94 1.14
C ALA A 101 -7.62 8.06 1.46
N LEU A 102 -6.99 8.01 2.64
CA LEU A 102 -5.99 8.98 3.07
C LEU A 102 -4.84 9.09 2.06
N PHE A 103 -4.24 7.97 1.64
CA PHE A 103 -3.12 8.00 0.70
C PHE A 103 -3.52 8.43 -0.71
N HIS A 104 -4.69 8.02 -1.19
CA HIS A 104 -5.22 8.49 -2.47
C HIS A 104 -5.48 10.01 -2.49
N LEU A 105 -6.09 10.54 -1.42
CA LEU A 105 -6.35 11.98 -1.30
C LEU A 105 -5.04 12.76 -1.09
N LEU A 106 -4.08 12.21 -0.34
CA LEU A 106 -2.75 12.79 -0.18
C LEU A 106 -2.04 12.88 -1.54
N ILE A 107 -2.07 11.80 -2.34
CA ILE A 107 -1.50 11.80 -3.70
C ILE A 107 -2.22 12.84 -4.57
N ALA A 108 -3.54 12.94 -4.52
CA ALA A 108 -4.29 13.91 -5.33
C ALA A 108 -4.12 15.37 -4.86
N SER A 109 -3.62 15.60 -3.64
CA SER A 109 -3.47 16.92 -3.03
C SER A 109 -2.37 17.76 -3.70
N PRO A 110 -2.44 19.10 -3.61
CA PRO A 110 -1.37 19.97 -4.11
C PRO A 110 0.01 19.68 -3.50
N VAL A 111 0.06 19.20 -2.26
CA VAL A 111 1.30 18.95 -1.52
C VAL A 111 1.92 17.60 -1.90
N GLY A 112 1.10 16.54 -1.98
CA GLY A 112 1.57 15.18 -2.25
C GLY A 112 1.79 14.87 -3.73
N PHE A 113 1.02 15.48 -4.64
CA PHE A 113 1.04 15.10 -6.06
C PHE A 113 2.40 15.28 -6.73
N GLY A 114 3.15 16.34 -6.39
CA GLY A 114 4.49 16.56 -6.93
C GLY A 114 5.49 15.49 -6.49
N ALA A 115 5.43 15.04 -5.24
CA ALA A 115 6.28 13.95 -4.75
C ALA A 115 5.92 12.61 -5.40
N TYR A 116 4.63 12.36 -5.59
CA TYR A 116 4.13 11.18 -6.29
C TYR A 116 4.64 11.09 -7.74
N VAL A 117 4.54 12.18 -8.51
CA VAL A 117 5.03 12.22 -9.90
C VAL A 117 6.54 11.98 -9.96
N ARG A 118 7.32 12.60 -9.07
CA ARG A 118 8.78 12.39 -9.00
C ARG A 118 9.16 10.92 -8.76
N GLU A 119 8.40 10.22 -7.92
CA GLU A 119 8.61 8.78 -7.70
C GLU A 119 8.24 7.96 -8.94
N LEU A 120 7.13 8.29 -9.62
CA LEU A 120 6.73 7.61 -10.85
C LEU A 120 7.72 7.77 -11.99
N GLU A 121 8.34 8.95 -12.12
CA GLU A 121 9.37 9.20 -13.14
C GLU A 121 10.62 8.33 -12.91
N ARG A 122 10.89 7.97 -11.65
CA ARG A 122 11.91 7.00 -11.24
C ARG A 122 11.36 5.57 -11.16
N GLY A 123 10.14 5.37 -11.67
CA GLY A 123 9.40 4.12 -11.73
C GLY A 123 9.20 3.40 -10.40
N ARG A 124 9.07 4.19 -9.34
CA ARG A 124 8.68 3.72 -8.01
C ARG A 124 7.35 4.33 -7.62
N ASN A 125 6.71 3.72 -6.63
CA ASN A 125 5.54 4.29 -5.98
C ASN A 125 5.60 3.97 -4.49
N ARG A 126 6.35 4.78 -3.73
CA ARG A 126 6.51 4.61 -2.28
C ARG A 126 5.23 4.85 -1.49
N PHE A 127 4.30 5.67 -2.00
CA PHE A 127 3.00 5.88 -1.35
C PHE A 127 2.09 4.65 -1.37
N ARG A 128 2.37 3.66 -2.24
CA ARG A 128 1.58 2.43 -2.35
C ARG A 128 2.01 1.34 -1.35
N TRP A 129 3.29 1.34 -0.98
CA TRP A 129 3.88 0.33 -0.09
C TRP A 129 3.62 0.69 1.37
#